data_AF-A0A2D8TB40-F1
#
_entry.id   AF-A0A2D8TB40-F1
#
_cell.length_a   1.000
_cell.length_b   1.000
_cell.length_c   1.000
_cell.angle_alpha   90.00
_cell.angle_beta   90.00
_cell.angle_gamma   90.00
#
_symmetry.space_group_name_H-M   'P 1'
#
loop_
_entity.id
_entity.type
_entity.pdbx_description
1 polymer ?
#
loop_
_entity_poly.entity_id
_entity_poly.type
_entity_poly.pdbx_seq_one_letter_code
_entity_poly.pdbx_strand_id
1 'polypeptide(L)' 'MRALTWHGKHDVRVDSVPDPEILNPRDAIIRITSTA' A
#
# COMPACT_ATOMS: atom_id res chain seq x y z
N MET A 1 -5.26 -4.09 -3.94
CA MET A 1 -4.16 -3.30 -4.54
C MET A 1 -2.81 -4.04 -4.45
N ARG A 2 -1.78 -3.59 -5.18
CA ARG A 2 -0.40 -4.12 -5.03
C ARG A 2 0.42 -3.19 -4.13
N ALA A 3 1.13 -3.74 -3.16
CA ALA A 3 1.99 -2.99 -2.24
C ALA A 3 3.39 -3.63 -2.13
N LEU A 4 4.40 -2.81 -1.85
CA LEU A 4 5.71 -3.29 -1.42
C LEU A 4 5.63 -3.63 0.08
N THR A 5 5.85 -4.90 0.40
CA THR A 5 5.76 -5.43 1.77
C THR A 5 7.13 -5.92 2.21
N TRP A 6 7.49 -5.60 3.46
CA TRP A 6 8.70 -6.13 4.09
C TRP A 6 8.43 -7.48 4.75
N HIS A 7 9.26 -8.47 4.44
CA HIS A 7 9.14 -9.84 4.97
C HIS A 7 10.35 -10.26 5.81
N GLY A 8 11.43 -9.49 5.79
CA GLY A 8 12.64 -9.81 6.54
C GLY A 8 13.87 -9.07 6.03
N LYS A 9 15.01 -9.30 6.67
CA LYS A 9 16.29 -8.74 6.21
C LYS A 9 16.58 -9.23 4.77
N HIS A 10 16.74 -8.30 3.84
CA HIS A 10 16.91 -8.55 2.41
C HIS A 10 15.71 -9.23 1.71
N ASP A 11 14.52 -9.22 2.32
CA ASP A 11 13.31 -9.77 1.72
C ASP A 11 12.20 -8.72 1.67
N VAL A 12 11.98 -8.19 0.46
CA VAL A 12 10.87 -7.30 0.13
C VAL A 12 10.20 -7.85 -1.11
N ARG A 13 8.86 -7.86 -1.09
CA ARG A 13 8.04 -8.46 -2.14
C ARG A 13 6.90 -7.54 -2.49
N VAL A 14 6.41 -7.67 -3.72
CA VAL A 14 5.18 -7.00 -4.14
C VAL A 14 4.04 -7.99 -3.95
N ASP A 15 3.19 -7.72 -2.96
CA ASP A 15 2.04 -8.57 -2.64
C ASP A 15 0.73 -7.93 -3.10
N SER A 16 -0.26 -8.78 -3.34
CA SER A 16 -1.65 -8.34 -3.49
C SER A 16 -2.28 -8.24 -2.11
N VAL A 17 -2.63 -7.04 -1.70
CA VAL A 17 -3.27 -6.73 -0.41
C VAL A 17 -4.67 -6.17 -0.65
N PRO A 18 -5.58 -6.20 0.35
CA PRO A 18 -6.89 -5.56 0.25
C PRO A 18 -6.77 -4.09 -0.15
N ASP A 19 -7.78 -3.57 -0.81
CA ASP A 19 -7.86 -2.14 -1.10
C ASP A 19 -8.10 -1.34 0.19
N PRO A 20 -7.58 -0.10 0.29
CA PRO A 20 -7.77 0.73 1.48
C PRO A 20 -9.23 1.20 1.60
N GLU A 21 -9.64 1.47 2.83
CA GLU A 21 -10.97 1.99 3.16
C GLU A 21 -10.86 3.31 3.93
N ILE A 22 -11.88 4.16 3.82
CA ILE A 22 -12.00 5.40 4.59
C ILE A 22 -12.58 5.04 5.96
N LEU A 23 -11.81 5.24 7.03
CA LEU A 23 -12.25 4.96 8.39
C LEU A 23 -12.73 6.22 9.11
N ASN A 24 -12.10 7.36 8.85
CA ASN A 24 -12.45 8.63 9.47
C ASN A 24 -12.96 9.64 8.44
N PRO A 25 -13.79 10.62 8.85
CA PRO A 25 -14.37 11.61 7.93
C PRO A 25 -13.36 12.50 7.18
N ARG A 26 -12.09 12.51 7.58
CA ARG A 26 -11.03 13.34 6.97
C ARG A 26 -10.02 12.54 6.16
N ASP A 27 -10.19 11.22 6.05
CA ASP A 27 -9.27 10.39 5.28
C ASP A 27 -9.57 10.49 3.78
N ALA A 28 -8.55 10.25 2.96
CA ALA A 28 -8.66 10.22 1.51
C ALA A 28 -7.85 9.06 0.93
N ILE A 29 -8.38 8.43 -0.12
CA ILE A 29 -7.69 7.39 -0.88
C ILE A 29 -7.11 8.02 -2.15
N ILE A 30 -5.80 7.87 -2.35
CA ILE A 30 -5.07 8.46 -3.47
C ILE A 30 -4.52 7.35 -4.37
N ARG A 31 -4.73 7.48 -5.68
CA ARG A 31 -4.08 6.63 -6.67
C ARG A 31 -2.64 7.10 -6.88
N ILE A 32 -1.68 6.28 -6.48
CA ILE A 32 -0.25 6.51 -6.74
C ILE A 32 0.01 6.41 -8.25
N THR A 33 0.56 7.47 -8.85
CA THR A 33 1.00 7.48 -10.26
C THR A 33 2.52 7.33 -10.42
N SER A 34 3.28 7.75 -9.41
CA SER A 34 4.73 7.61 -9.34
C SER A 34 5.20 7.60 -7.89
N THR A 35 6.30 6.91 -7.62
CA THR A 35 7.02 6.90 -6.34
C THR A 35 8.52 6.93 -6.63
N ALA A 36 9.27 7.72 -5.87
CA ALA A 36 10.73 7.84 -6.00
C ALA A 36 11.47 6.70 -5.28
#